data_AF-A0A4Y9XS43-F1
#
_entry.id   AF-A0A4Y9XS43-F1
#
_cell.length_a   1.000
_cell.length_b   1.000
_cell.length_c   1.000
_cell.angle_alpha   90.00
_cell.angle_beta   90.00
_cell.angle_gamma   90.00
#
_symmetry.space_group_name_H-M   'P 1'
#
loop_
_entity.id
_entity.type
_entity.pdbx_description
1 polymer ?
#
loop_
_entity_poly.entity_id
_entity_poly.type
_entity_poly.pdbx_seq_one_letter_code
_entity_poly.pdbx_strand_id
1 'polypeptide(L)'
;MTTAAAVLGGLALPSTDPRHAQDAHRRRPDLSSHSQAARKSPAPGTVTLTADQYAYLISLIHVHPAPSSPFIARSQSSPSRTPAAPIPSQARVLLDQFPHVEPDILLAIARHTLDPLELYKLDEHYRSSANTPPPADLSHPLSASTTVTTREFITRYYPSFSALVSPLSTYFRILLALASAAPAPSTPSSPASPHSPSSPPSSSHTPSTPGRADVLAIATASTQYLARLVALSEEHHWAVILPYHIAFHRARIEEMKRGDYSGWARVDVELLVRLIEEREREADERDAHARRRSRSR
;
A
#
# COMPACT_ATOMS: atom_id res chain seq x y z
N MET A 1 36.35 22.28 7.03
CA MET A 1 36.44 23.73 6.74
C MET A 1 36.14 23.92 5.26
N THR A 2 35.30 24.91 4.94
CA THR A 2 35.17 25.57 3.62
C THR A 2 34.40 24.78 2.53
N THR A 3 33.06 24.84 2.50
CA THR A 3 32.15 25.73 1.72
C THR A 3 32.07 25.48 0.21
N ALA A 4 30.86 25.21 -0.29
CA ALA A 4 30.23 25.81 -1.48
C ALA A 4 28.89 25.11 -1.75
N ALA A 5 27.85 25.69 -2.34
CA ALA A 5 27.28 27.04 -2.37
C ALA A 5 25.93 26.84 -3.10
N ALA A 6 24.87 27.45 -2.60
CA ALA A 6 23.54 27.42 -3.20
C ALA A 6 23.48 28.21 -4.52
N VAL A 7 22.64 27.77 -5.46
CA VAL A 7 22.15 28.61 -6.55
C VAL A 7 20.63 28.52 -6.59
N LEU A 8 20.01 29.60 -6.11
CA LEU A 8 18.62 29.99 -6.33
C LEU A 8 18.57 30.79 -7.64
N GLY A 9 17.64 30.46 -8.53
CA GLY A 9 17.16 31.32 -9.61
C GLY A 9 15.68 31.02 -9.79
N GLY A 10 14.76 31.95 -9.96
CA GLY A 10 14.84 33.38 -10.24
C GLY A 10 13.48 33.70 -10.87
N LEU A 11 12.55 34.22 -10.08
CA LEU A 11 11.21 34.58 -10.52
C LEU A 11 11.30 35.88 -11.33
N ALA A 12 11.04 35.81 -12.63
CA ALA A 12 10.87 36.97 -13.50
C ALA A 12 9.40 37.36 -13.56
N LEU A 13 9.08 38.56 -13.06
CA LEU A 13 7.80 39.24 -13.22
C LEU A 13 7.73 39.87 -14.63
N PRO A 14 6.59 39.81 -15.34
CA PRO A 14 6.39 40.61 -16.53
C PRO A 14 6.00 42.06 -16.18
N SER A 15 6.77 42.97 -16.77
CA SER A 15 6.61 44.42 -16.74
C SER A 15 5.33 44.87 -17.44
N THR A 16 4.53 45.66 -16.73
CA THR A 16 3.40 46.44 -17.26
C THR A 16 3.92 47.63 -18.07
N ASP A 17 3.48 47.77 -19.32
CA ASP A 17 3.65 48.99 -20.12
C ASP A 17 2.26 49.53 -20.53
N PRO A 18 1.91 50.78 -20.20
CA PRO A 18 0.64 51.37 -20.57
C PRO A 18 0.81 52.39 -21.72
N ARG A 19 -0.27 52.55 -22.51
CA ARG A 19 -0.60 53.68 -23.41
C ARG A 19 -0.20 53.49 -24.89
N HIS A 20 -1.18 53.09 -25.68
CA HIS A 20 -1.71 54.03 -26.68
C HIS A 20 -3.20 53.80 -26.92
N ALA A 21 -3.91 54.92 -26.94
CA ALA A 21 -5.34 55.03 -27.00
C ALA A 21 -5.81 55.32 -28.44
N GLN A 22 -7.08 54.98 -28.66
CA GLN A 22 -7.99 55.53 -29.67
C GLN A 22 -7.71 55.14 -31.12
N ASP A 23 -8.58 54.26 -31.65
CA ASP A 23 -9.56 54.81 -32.59
C ASP A 23 -10.90 54.07 -32.54
N ALA A 24 -11.96 54.86 -32.72
CA ALA A 24 -13.32 54.54 -32.35
C ALA A 24 -14.20 54.12 -33.54
N HIS A 25 -15.25 53.37 -33.19
CA HIS A 25 -16.53 53.19 -33.90
C HIS A 25 -16.56 52.34 -35.18
N ARG A 26 -17.17 51.14 -35.09
CA ARG A 26 -18.58 50.91 -35.50
C ARG A 26 -19.00 49.43 -35.39
N ARG A 27 -20.29 49.26 -35.02
CA ARG A 27 -21.20 48.11 -35.20
C ARG A 27 -21.18 46.98 -34.16
N ARG A 28 -22.10 47.13 -33.20
CA ARG A 28 -23.27 46.28 -32.83
C ARG A 28 -23.23 44.74 -33.04
N PRO A 29 -24.04 44.02 -32.24
CA PRO A 29 -23.65 42.76 -31.59
C PRO A 29 -24.20 41.53 -32.32
N ASP A 30 -23.49 40.41 -32.18
CA ASP A 30 -24.15 39.10 -32.18
C ASP A 30 -23.58 38.25 -31.03
N LEU A 31 -24.47 38.01 -30.08
CA LEU A 31 -24.36 37.02 -29.02
C LEU A 31 -24.46 35.64 -29.67
N SER A 32 -23.37 34.88 -29.67
CA SER A 32 -23.35 33.41 -29.58
C SER A 32 -21.92 32.88 -29.69
N SER A 33 -21.05 33.27 -28.74
CA SER A 33 -19.82 32.53 -28.49
C SER A 33 -20.11 31.44 -27.49
N HIS A 34 -20.58 30.28 -27.98
CA HIS A 34 -20.42 29.03 -27.25
C HIS A 34 -18.91 28.80 -27.08
N SER A 35 -18.39 29.23 -25.94
CA SER A 35 -17.06 28.87 -25.44
C SER A 35 -17.06 27.37 -25.18
N GLN A 36 -16.91 26.60 -26.26
CA GLN A 36 -16.53 25.21 -26.24
C GLN A 36 -15.05 25.20 -25.84
N ALA A 37 -14.81 25.38 -24.54
CA ALA A 37 -13.53 25.06 -23.94
C ALA A 37 -13.24 23.63 -24.36
N ALA A 38 -12.24 23.47 -25.23
CA ALA A 38 -11.74 22.20 -25.69
C ALA A 38 -11.30 21.43 -24.45
N ARG A 39 -12.23 20.62 -23.91
CA ARG A 39 -11.93 19.60 -22.92
C ARG A 39 -11.00 18.66 -23.65
N LYS A 40 -9.68 18.88 -23.50
CA LYS A 40 -8.66 17.88 -23.78
C LYS A 40 -9.16 16.61 -23.13
N SER A 41 -9.57 15.66 -23.95
CA SER A 41 -10.02 14.36 -23.48
C SER A 41 -8.89 13.81 -22.60
N PRO A 42 -9.17 13.47 -21.33
CA PRO A 42 -8.15 12.89 -20.47
C PRO A 42 -7.59 11.65 -21.19
N ALA A 43 -6.27 11.50 -21.17
CA ALA A 43 -5.63 10.35 -21.78
C ALA A 43 -6.29 9.08 -21.21
N PRO A 44 -6.64 8.09 -22.06
CA PRO A 44 -7.22 6.84 -21.60
C PRO A 44 -6.25 6.17 -20.62
N GLY A 45 -6.61 6.16 -19.34
CA GLY A 45 -5.82 5.58 -18.26
C GLY A 45 -5.48 6.49 -17.08
N THR A 46 -5.78 7.79 -17.12
CA THR A 46 -5.62 8.67 -15.95
C THR A 46 -6.79 8.48 -14.99
N VAL A 47 -6.54 7.88 -13.83
CA VAL A 47 -7.52 7.72 -12.75
C VAL A 47 -7.43 8.93 -11.85
N THR A 48 -8.41 9.84 -11.92
CA THR A 48 -8.53 10.94 -10.95
C THR A 48 -9.38 10.46 -9.78
N LEU A 49 -8.81 10.38 -8.57
CA LEU A 49 -9.59 10.11 -7.38
C LEU A 49 -10.37 11.36 -6.98
N THR A 50 -11.66 11.20 -6.69
CA THR A 50 -12.47 12.31 -6.16
C THR A 50 -12.06 12.61 -4.71
N ALA A 51 -12.34 13.82 -4.23
CA ALA A 51 -12.10 14.19 -2.83
C ALA A 51 -12.82 13.22 -1.86
N ASP A 52 -14.00 12.73 -2.22
CA ASP A 52 -14.75 11.74 -1.44
C ASP A 52 -14.05 10.37 -1.40
N GLN A 53 -13.44 9.94 -2.51
CA GLN A 53 -12.64 8.73 -2.55
C GLN A 53 -11.37 8.87 -1.68
N TYR A 54 -10.78 10.06 -1.62
CA TYR A 54 -9.65 10.35 -0.74
C TYR A 54 -10.07 10.38 0.75
N ALA A 55 -11.22 10.98 1.06
CA ALA A 55 -11.78 10.96 2.41
C ALA A 55 -12.13 9.53 2.88
N TYR A 56 -12.65 8.70 1.97
CA TYR A 56 -12.89 7.28 2.20
C TYR A 56 -11.60 6.49 2.43
N LEU A 57 -10.54 6.77 1.66
CA LEU A 57 -9.21 6.20 1.88
C LEU A 57 -8.66 6.54 3.27
N ILE A 58 -8.83 7.78 3.71
CA ILE A 58 -8.41 8.22 5.05
C ILE A 58 -9.29 7.57 6.14
N SER A 59 -10.59 7.42 5.91
CA SER A 59 -11.48 6.80 6.89
C SER A 59 -11.22 5.29 7.04
N LEU A 60 -10.82 4.60 5.98
CA LEU A 60 -10.44 3.18 6.00
C LEU A 60 -9.25 2.86 6.94
N ILE A 61 -8.38 3.84 7.21
CA ILE A 61 -7.21 3.66 8.08
C ILE A 61 -7.59 3.76 9.56
N HIS A 62 -8.73 4.40 9.88
CA HIS A 62 -9.19 4.52 11.25
C HIS A 62 -9.79 3.19 11.71
N VAL A 63 -9.01 2.42 12.48
CA VAL A 63 -9.53 1.27 13.22
C VAL A 63 -10.57 1.80 14.20
N HIS A 64 -11.85 1.53 13.92
CA HIS A 64 -12.91 1.79 14.89
C HIS A 64 -12.56 1.01 16.17
N PRO A 65 -12.40 1.68 17.33
CA PRO A 65 -12.26 0.96 18.59
C PRO A 65 -13.51 0.09 18.74
N ALA A 66 -13.30 -1.22 18.89
CA ALA A 66 -14.40 -2.16 19.06
C ALA A 66 -15.31 -1.66 20.18
N PRO A 67 -16.64 -1.57 19.97
CA PRO A 67 -17.54 -1.24 21.07
C PRO A 67 -17.35 -2.32 22.12
N SER A 68 -16.95 -1.90 23.33
CA SER A 68 -16.77 -2.76 24.48
C SER A 68 -18.12 -3.40 24.83
N SER A 69 -18.39 -4.57 24.24
CA SER A 69 -19.57 -5.37 24.59
C SER A 69 -19.39 -5.92 26.00
N PRO A 70 -20.41 -5.78 26.87
CA PRO A 70 -20.39 -6.39 28.19
C PRO A 70 -20.44 -7.92 28.04
N PHE A 71 -19.35 -8.57 28.45
CA PHE A 71 -19.19 -10.02 28.46
C PHE A 71 -20.15 -10.63 29.49
N ILE A 72 -21.27 -11.21 29.03
CA ILE A 72 -22.12 -12.05 29.87
C ILE A 72 -21.50 -13.44 29.91
N ALA A 73 -20.84 -13.75 31.03
CA ALA A 73 -20.29 -15.06 31.31
C ALA A 73 -21.43 -16.09 31.40
N ARG A 74 -21.56 -16.95 30.38
CA ARG A 74 -22.47 -18.09 30.40
C ARG A 74 -21.69 -19.35 30.73
N SER A 75 -21.87 -19.83 31.95
CA SER A 75 -21.36 -21.11 32.45
C SER A 75 -22.03 -22.26 31.71
N GLN A 76 -21.29 -23.02 30.91
CA GLN A 76 -21.71 -24.34 30.45
C GLN A 76 -20.60 -25.36 30.70
N SER A 77 -20.99 -26.46 31.33
CA SER A 77 -20.16 -27.60 31.70
C SER A 77 -20.34 -28.76 30.71
N SER A 78 -19.24 -29.49 30.48
CA SER A 78 -19.10 -30.84 29.85
C SER A 78 -18.86 -30.89 28.32
N PRO A 79 -18.27 -31.99 27.78
CA PRO A 79 -17.16 -32.81 28.30
C PRO A 79 -15.98 -32.96 27.30
N SER A 80 -14.81 -33.25 27.87
CA SER A 80 -13.58 -33.85 27.34
C SER A 80 -13.39 -33.94 25.82
N ARG A 81 -12.81 -32.90 25.23
CA ARG A 81 -12.09 -32.95 23.95
C ARG A 81 -10.61 -32.73 24.23
N THR A 82 -9.77 -33.57 23.62
CA THR A 82 -8.30 -33.51 23.66
C THR A 82 -7.79 -32.06 23.63
N PRO A 83 -6.85 -31.66 24.51
CA PRO A 83 -6.45 -30.26 24.63
C PRO A 83 -5.59 -29.88 23.43
N ALA A 84 -6.25 -29.39 22.38
CA ALA A 84 -5.59 -28.50 21.42
C ALA A 84 -5.04 -27.32 22.23
N ALA A 85 -3.76 -27.01 22.03
CA ALA A 85 -3.08 -25.92 22.73
C ALA A 85 -3.98 -24.68 22.77
N PRO A 86 -4.16 -24.03 23.93
CA PRO A 86 -5.06 -22.88 24.05
C PRO A 86 -4.58 -21.81 23.07
N ILE A 87 -5.41 -21.56 22.05
CA ILE A 87 -5.22 -20.45 21.12
C ILE A 87 -5.05 -19.19 21.98
N PRO A 88 -3.95 -18.42 21.81
CA PRO A 88 -3.75 -17.19 22.55
C PRO A 88 -4.99 -16.30 22.45
N SER A 89 -5.43 -15.71 23.55
CA SER A 89 -6.62 -14.83 23.58
C SER A 89 -6.56 -13.74 22.50
N GLN A 90 -5.37 -13.26 22.17
CA GLN A 90 -5.11 -12.29 21.10
C GLN A 90 -5.51 -12.80 19.71
N ALA A 91 -5.21 -14.05 19.40
CA ALA A 91 -5.57 -14.64 18.11
C ALA A 91 -7.09 -14.78 17.96
N ARG A 92 -7.82 -14.98 19.07
CA ARG A 92 -9.31 -14.96 19.04
C ARG A 92 -9.85 -13.58 18.71
N VAL A 93 -9.33 -12.54 19.34
CA VAL A 93 -9.74 -11.15 19.06
C VAL A 93 -9.50 -10.76 17.60
N LEU A 94 -8.38 -11.20 17.01
CA LEU A 94 -8.11 -10.96 15.59
C LEU A 94 -9.07 -11.72 14.66
N LEU A 95 -9.39 -12.98 14.98
CA LEU A 95 -10.36 -13.75 14.21
C LEU A 95 -11.76 -13.14 14.29
N ASP A 96 -12.14 -12.59 15.44
CA ASP A 96 -13.42 -11.89 15.61
C ASP A 96 -13.45 -10.55 14.86
N GLN A 97 -12.33 -9.84 14.75
CA GLN A 97 -12.22 -8.59 13.99
C GLN A 97 -12.14 -8.80 12.47
N PHE A 98 -11.58 -9.93 12.04
CA PHE A 98 -11.37 -10.25 10.62
C PHE A 98 -11.92 -11.64 10.27
N PRO A 99 -13.24 -11.87 10.45
CA PRO A 99 -13.85 -13.20 10.28
C PRO A 99 -13.74 -13.72 8.84
N HIS A 100 -13.57 -12.80 7.87
CA HIS A 100 -13.46 -13.11 6.45
C HIS A 100 -12.02 -13.40 6.00
N VAL A 101 -11.02 -13.30 6.89
CA VAL A 101 -9.62 -13.55 6.53
C VAL A 101 -9.22 -14.95 7.00
N GLU A 102 -8.49 -15.68 6.17
CA GLU A 102 -8.00 -17.01 6.54
C GLU A 102 -7.04 -16.94 7.73
N PRO A 103 -7.14 -17.85 8.71
CA PRO A 103 -6.22 -17.91 9.84
C PRO A 103 -4.75 -18.00 9.39
N ASP A 104 -4.49 -18.73 8.30
CA ASP A 104 -3.14 -18.89 7.73
C ASP A 104 -2.60 -17.57 7.16
N ILE A 105 -3.46 -16.76 6.53
CA ILE A 105 -3.10 -15.43 6.02
C ILE A 105 -2.85 -14.46 7.19
N LEU A 106 -3.68 -14.49 8.23
CA LEU A 106 -3.44 -13.71 9.45
C LEU A 106 -2.09 -14.07 10.08
N LEU A 107 -1.77 -15.37 10.16
CA LEU A 107 -0.49 -15.84 10.68
C LEU A 107 0.68 -15.42 9.79
N ALA A 108 0.52 -15.47 8.46
CA ALA A 108 1.52 -15.00 7.52
C ALA A 108 1.78 -13.49 7.65
N ILE A 109 0.74 -12.68 7.88
CA ILE A 109 0.88 -11.24 8.15
C ILE A 109 1.61 -11.00 9.47
N ALA A 110 1.21 -11.72 10.53
CA ALA A 110 1.83 -11.63 11.86
C ALA A 110 3.32 -11.99 11.85
N ARG A 111 3.74 -12.88 10.94
CA ARG A 111 5.14 -13.28 10.75
C ARG A 111 5.87 -12.44 9.70
N HIS A 112 5.20 -11.50 9.06
CA HIS A 112 5.71 -10.75 7.91
C HIS A 112 6.25 -11.70 6.82
N THR A 113 5.47 -12.72 6.45
CA THR A 113 5.80 -13.69 5.38
C THR A 113 4.77 -13.75 4.26
N LEU A 114 3.72 -12.91 4.31
CA LEU A 114 2.72 -12.83 3.25
C LEU A 114 3.36 -12.31 1.96
N ASP A 115 3.27 -13.07 0.85
CA ASP A 115 3.73 -12.57 -0.45
C ASP A 115 2.79 -11.42 -0.89
N PRO A 116 3.30 -10.26 -1.34
CA PRO A 116 2.47 -9.22 -1.94
C PRO A 116 1.50 -9.71 -3.01
N LEU A 117 1.85 -10.77 -3.75
CA LEU A 117 0.96 -11.36 -4.75
C LEU A 117 -0.25 -12.08 -4.13
N GLU A 118 -0.25 -12.38 -2.84
CA GLU A 118 -1.36 -12.99 -2.11
C GLU A 118 -2.28 -11.95 -1.44
N LEU A 119 -1.97 -10.66 -1.55
CA LEU A 119 -2.80 -9.59 -0.96
C LEU A 119 -4.26 -9.68 -1.41
N TYR A 120 -4.56 -10.18 -2.60
CA TYR A 120 -5.92 -10.25 -3.15
C TYR A 120 -6.82 -11.18 -2.32
N LYS A 121 -6.24 -12.10 -1.55
CA LYS A 121 -6.96 -12.97 -0.61
C LYS A 121 -7.58 -12.19 0.55
N LEU A 122 -7.13 -10.95 0.78
CA LEU A 122 -7.70 -10.03 1.76
C LEU A 122 -8.90 -9.25 1.22
N ASP A 123 -9.19 -9.35 -0.07
CA ASP A 123 -10.35 -8.69 -0.67
C ASP A 123 -11.62 -9.53 -0.44
N GLU A 124 -12.65 -8.87 0.09
CA GLU A 124 -13.97 -9.47 0.34
C GLU A 124 -14.66 -9.92 -0.97
N HIS A 125 -14.44 -9.17 -2.05
CA HIS A 125 -15.02 -9.49 -3.36
C HIS A 125 -14.43 -10.75 -3.96
N TYR A 126 -13.14 -11.01 -3.72
CA TYR A 126 -12.49 -12.21 -4.23
C TYR A 126 -13.14 -13.47 -3.65
N ARG A 127 -13.37 -13.50 -2.34
CA ARG A 127 -14.01 -14.66 -1.68
C ARG A 127 -15.48 -14.83 -2.03
N SER A 128 -16.20 -13.73 -2.22
CA SER A 128 -17.62 -13.79 -2.61
C SER A 128 -17.81 -14.34 -4.03
N SER A 129 -16.79 -14.17 -4.89
CA SER A 129 -16.76 -14.76 -6.22
C SER A 129 -16.36 -16.24 -6.17
N ALA A 130 -17.28 -17.10 -5.73
CA ALA A 130 -17.09 -18.57 -5.69
C ALA A 130 -16.73 -19.21 -7.05
N ASN A 131 -16.75 -18.43 -8.14
CA ASN A 131 -16.40 -18.84 -9.50
C ASN A 131 -15.03 -18.34 -9.99
N THR A 132 -14.28 -17.57 -9.18
CA THR A 132 -12.93 -17.15 -9.59
C THR A 132 -11.95 -18.27 -9.27
N PRO A 133 -11.39 -18.97 -10.28
CA PRO A 133 -10.48 -20.07 -10.04
C PRO A 133 -9.26 -19.58 -9.23
N PRO A 134 -8.81 -20.34 -8.23
CA PRO A 134 -7.62 -20.00 -7.47
C PRO A 134 -6.40 -19.95 -8.39
N PRO A 135 -5.39 -19.10 -8.09
CA PRO A 135 -4.16 -19.03 -8.87
C PRO A 135 -3.49 -20.40 -9.08
N ALA A 136 -3.68 -21.31 -8.11
CA ALA A 136 -3.08 -22.64 -8.12
C ALA A 136 -3.58 -23.52 -9.29
N ASP A 137 -4.76 -23.27 -9.85
CA ASP A 137 -5.26 -23.98 -11.04
C ASP A 137 -4.53 -23.56 -12.33
N LEU A 138 -3.73 -22.49 -12.28
CA LEU A 138 -2.88 -22.05 -13.40
C LEU A 138 -1.48 -22.68 -13.35
N SER A 139 -1.16 -23.40 -12.27
CA SER A 139 0.08 -24.14 -12.06
C SER A 139 -0.09 -25.65 -12.23
N HIS A 140 -1.12 -26.11 -12.94
CA HIS A 140 -1.24 -27.52 -13.29
C HIS A 140 -0.10 -27.90 -14.27
N PRO A 141 0.83 -28.80 -13.89
CA PRO A 141 2.05 -29.10 -14.65
C PRO A 141 1.81 -29.87 -15.97
N LEU A 142 0.54 -30.12 -16.33
CA LEU A 142 0.13 -30.83 -17.55
C LEU A 142 -0.38 -29.89 -18.66
N SER A 143 -0.63 -28.61 -18.37
CA SER A 143 -0.84 -27.58 -19.40
C SER A 143 0.51 -26.99 -19.79
N ALA A 144 1.22 -27.72 -20.63
CA ALA A 144 2.49 -27.27 -21.18
C ALA A 144 2.32 -25.92 -21.94
N SER A 145 3.07 -24.91 -21.50
CA SER A 145 3.56 -23.76 -22.29
C SER A 145 2.94 -22.37 -22.13
N THR A 146 2.07 -22.13 -21.15
CA THR A 146 1.78 -20.74 -20.72
C THR A 146 2.05 -20.63 -19.24
N THR A 147 3.31 -20.36 -18.89
CA THR A 147 3.60 -19.68 -17.62
C THR A 147 2.77 -18.41 -17.63
N VAL A 148 1.67 -18.39 -16.86
CA VAL A 148 0.88 -17.17 -16.67
C VAL A 148 1.88 -16.15 -16.16
N THR A 149 2.20 -15.19 -17.02
CA THR A 149 3.21 -14.20 -16.66
C THR A 149 2.71 -13.49 -15.42
N THR A 150 3.59 -13.14 -14.48
CA THR A 150 3.20 -12.37 -13.28
C THR A 150 2.32 -11.18 -13.67
N ARG A 151 2.56 -10.60 -14.86
CA ARG A 151 1.74 -9.59 -15.53
C ARG A 151 0.28 -9.99 -15.76
N GLU A 152 -0.01 -11.18 -16.29
CA GLU A 152 -1.39 -11.66 -16.52
C GLU A 152 -2.15 -11.86 -15.20
N PHE A 153 -1.48 -12.45 -14.21
CA PHE A 153 -2.01 -12.61 -12.86
C PHE A 153 -2.40 -11.25 -12.26
N ILE A 154 -1.44 -10.32 -12.28
CA ILE A 154 -1.56 -8.94 -11.85
C ILE A 154 -2.76 -8.25 -12.54
N THR A 155 -2.89 -8.36 -13.87
CA THR A 155 -3.99 -7.72 -14.59
C THR A 155 -5.37 -8.31 -14.28
N ARG A 156 -5.43 -9.59 -13.88
CA ARG A 156 -6.70 -10.27 -13.57
C ARG A 156 -7.19 -9.92 -12.17
N TYR A 157 -6.31 -9.91 -11.18
CA TYR A 157 -6.69 -9.66 -9.77
C TYR A 157 -6.60 -8.19 -9.37
N TYR A 158 -5.78 -7.41 -10.06
CA TYR A 158 -5.60 -5.98 -9.83
C TYR A 158 -5.73 -5.19 -11.13
N PRO A 159 -6.91 -5.14 -11.75
CA PRO A 159 -7.13 -4.41 -12.99
C PRO A 159 -6.95 -2.89 -12.85
N SER A 160 -7.06 -2.37 -11.62
CA SER A 160 -6.99 -0.94 -11.31
C SER A 160 -6.34 -0.68 -9.95
N PHE A 161 -5.96 0.57 -9.70
CA PHE A 161 -5.52 1.04 -8.39
C PHE A 161 -6.55 0.75 -7.28
N SER A 162 -7.83 0.98 -7.55
CA SER A 162 -8.90 0.72 -6.57
C SER A 162 -8.98 -0.74 -6.12
N ALA A 163 -8.68 -1.70 -7.00
CA ALA A 163 -8.65 -3.12 -6.66
C ALA A 163 -7.48 -3.48 -5.72
N LEU A 164 -6.39 -2.70 -5.71
CA LEU A 164 -5.28 -2.91 -4.77
C LEU A 164 -5.55 -2.25 -3.41
N VAL A 165 -6.17 -1.08 -3.42
CA VAL A 165 -6.40 -0.27 -2.22
C VAL A 165 -7.11 -1.03 -1.11
N SER A 166 -8.21 -1.72 -1.44
CA SER A 166 -9.03 -2.43 -0.45
C SER A 166 -8.23 -3.51 0.30
N PRO A 167 -7.64 -4.52 -0.38
CA PRO A 167 -6.84 -5.54 0.30
C PRO A 167 -5.60 -4.97 1.00
N LEU A 168 -4.96 -3.94 0.44
CA LEU A 168 -3.81 -3.29 1.07
C LEU A 168 -4.20 -2.54 2.35
N SER A 169 -5.36 -1.89 2.38
CA SER A 169 -5.88 -1.24 3.58
C SER A 169 -6.21 -2.27 4.66
N THR A 170 -6.82 -3.40 4.28
CA THR A 170 -7.08 -4.52 5.18
C THR A 170 -5.78 -5.10 5.76
N TYR A 171 -4.74 -5.25 4.95
CA TYR A 171 -3.41 -5.66 5.40
C TYR A 171 -2.86 -4.75 6.52
N PHE A 172 -2.90 -3.43 6.33
CA PHE A 172 -2.44 -2.48 7.36
C PHE A 172 -3.32 -2.47 8.61
N ARG A 173 -4.64 -2.65 8.47
CA ARG A 173 -5.54 -2.78 9.64
C ARG A 173 -5.21 -4.00 10.47
N ILE A 174 -4.88 -5.13 9.83
CA ILE A 174 -4.46 -6.36 10.53
C ILE A 174 -3.14 -6.11 11.26
N LEU A 175 -2.17 -5.45 10.63
CA LEU A 175 -0.90 -5.08 11.28
C LEU A 175 -1.11 -4.17 12.50
N LEU A 176 -1.98 -3.17 12.39
CA LEU A 176 -2.33 -2.28 13.50
C LEU A 176 -3.00 -3.03 14.65
N ALA A 177 -3.91 -3.96 14.36
CA ALA A 177 -4.57 -4.79 15.35
C ALA A 177 -3.57 -5.72 16.06
N LEU A 178 -2.65 -6.33 15.31
CA LEU A 178 -1.57 -7.16 15.84
C LEU A 178 -0.64 -6.37 16.78
N ALA A 179 -0.20 -5.18 16.35
CA ALA A 179 0.65 -4.32 17.18
C ALA A 179 -0.08 -3.82 18.43
N SER A 180 -1.39 -3.56 18.34
CA SER A 180 -2.20 -3.14 19.49
C SER A 180 -2.46 -4.27 20.49
N ALA A 181 -2.48 -5.52 20.01
CA ALA A 181 -2.68 -6.69 20.84
C ALA A 181 -1.41 -7.10 21.61
N ALA A 182 -0.24 -6.61 21.21
CA ALA A 182 1.04 -6.99 21.81
C ALA A 182 1.03 -6.73 23.33
N PRO A 183 1.39 -7.73 24.16
CA PRO A 183 1.38 -7.58 25.60
C PRO A 183 2.46 -6.56 25.99
N ALA A 184 2.09 -5.59 26.83
CA ALA A 184 3.04 -4.63 27.37
C ALA A 184 4.23 -5.40 28.02
N PRO A 185 5.48 -4.94 27.83
CA PRO A 185 6.62 -5.58 28.46
C PRO A 185 6.36 -5.59 29.96
N SER A 186 6.20 -6.78 30.54
CA SER A 186 5.99 -6.94 31.98
C SER A 186 7.18 -6.29 32.66
N THR A 187 6.94 -5.12 33.27
CA THR A 187 7.93 -4.46 34.12
C THR A 187 8.36 -5.49 35.16
N PRO A 188 9.65 -5.86 35.21
CA PRO A 188 10.12 -6.75 36.26
C PRO A 188 9.84 -6.04 37.57
N SER A 189 8.86 -6.55 38.32
CA SER A 189 8.52 -6.12 39.66
C SER A 189 9.75 -6.37 40.52
N SER A 190 10.55 -5.32 40.70
CA SER A 190 11.78 -5.32 41.46
C SER A 190 11.51 -5.76 42.90
N PRO A 191 11.99 -6.94 43.36
CA PRO A 191 12.14 -7.18 44.77
C PRO A 191 13.49 -6.61 45.20
N ALA A 192 13.43 -5.65 46.13
CA ALA A 192 14.56 -5.04 46.78
C ALA A 192 15.67 -6.04 47.14
N SER A 193 16.91 -5.75 46.71
CA SER A 193 18.11 -6.09 47.48
C SER A 193 19.31 -5.26 46.98
N PRO A 194 19.94 -4.47 47.85
CA PRO A 194 21.23 -3.85 47.58
C PRO A 194 22.32 -4.91 47.77
N HIS A 195 23.30 -5.02 46.87
CA HIS A 195 24.74 -5.12 47.17
C HIS A 195 25.56 -5.48 45.93
N SER A 196 26.55 -4.61 45.69
CA SER A 196 27.84 -4.81 45.02
C SER A 196 27.95 -4.62 43.49
N PRO A 197 28.94 -3.80 43.04
CA PRO A 197 29.17 -3.46 41.64
C PRO A 197 30.28 -4.30 40.99
N SER A 198 30.16 -4.49 39.67
CA SER A 198 31.22 -4.45 38.65
C SER A 198 31.02 -5.52 37.58
N SER A 199 30.62 -5.09 36.37
CA SER A 199 30.95 -5.73 35.09
C SER A 199 30.45 -4.88 33.90
N PRO A 200 31.12 -4.96 32.73
CA PRO A 200 31.10 -3.94 31.69
C PRO A 200 29.86 -4.02 30.76
N PRO A 201 29.57 -2.94 29.99
CA PRO A 201 28.38 -2.86 29.15
C PRO A 201 28.52 -3.77 27.93
N SER A 202 27.89 -4.94 28.00
CA SER A 202 27.62 -5.76 26.81
C SER A 202 26.40 -5.17 26.10
N SER A 203 26.60 -4.63 24.90
CA SER A 203 25.56 -4.14 24.00
C SER A 203 24.74 -5.32 23.47
N SER A 204 23.89 -5.91 24.32
CA SER A 204 22.91 -6.91 23.88
C SER A 204 21.73 -6.19 23.24
N HIS A 205 21.66 -6.22 21.90
CA HIS A 205 20.44 -5.98 21.15
C HIS A 205 19.43 -7.08 21.52
N THR A 206 18.62 -6.83 22.53
CA THR A 206 17.40 -7.62 22.75
C THR A 206 16.40 -7.27 21.65
N PRO A 207 15.80 -8.25 20.94
CA PRO A 207 14.71 -7.98 20.03
C PRO A 207 13.58 -7.31 20.82
N SER A 208 13.35 -6.03 20.55
CA SER A 208 12.37 -5.21 21.22
C SER A 208 10.98 -5.78 20.95
N THR A 209 10.31 -6.21 22.02
CA THR A 209 8.90 -6.58 22.00
C THR A 209 8.09 -5.41 21.43
N PRO A 210 7.19 -5.65 20.47
CA PRO A 210 6.50 -4.56 19.79
C PRO A 210 5.66 -3.74 20.78
N GLY A 211 5.96 -2.44 20.87
CA GLY A 211 5.39 -1.52 21.84
C GLY A 211 4.34 -0.59 21.24
N ARG A 212 3.69 0.25 22.07
CA ARG A 212 2.77 1.32 21.60
C ARG A 212 3.40 2.25 20.57
N ALA A 213 4.73 2.40 20.57
CA ALA A 213 5.47 3.14 19.56
C ALA A 213 5.27 2.56 18.14
N ASP A 214 5.10 1.25 18.02
CA ASP A 214 4.95 0.58 16.73
C ASP A 214 3.57 0.80 16.13
N VAL A 215 2.52 0.88 16.97
CA VAL A 215 1.15 1.19 16.48
C VAL A 215 1.13 2.55 15.77
N LEU A 216 1.76 3.57 16.36
CA LEU A 216 1.83 4.90 15.75
C LEU A 216 2.73 4.92 14.51
N ALA A 217 3.86 4.20 14.55
CA ALA A 217 4.77 4.08 13.41
C ALA A 217 4.09 3.40 12.22
N ILE A 218 3.40 2.27 12.45
CA ILE A 218 2.63 1.55 11.44
C ILE A 218 1.54 2.46 10.87
N ALA A 219 0.74 3.12 11.71
CA ALA A 219 -0.36 3.97 11.26
C ALA A 219 0.14 5.14 10.40
N THR A 220 1.23 5.78 10.81
CA THR A 220 1.84 6.90 10.07
C THR A 220 2.38 6.41 8.74
N ALA A 221 3.15 5.32 8.75
CA ALA A 221 3.82 4.81 7.57
C ALA A 221 2.82 4.22 6.56
N SER A 222 1.77 3.52 7.01
CA SER A 222 0.70 3.02 6.14
C SER A 222 -0.07 4.17 5.46
N THR A 223 -0.37 5.23 6.21
CA THR A 223 -1.07 6.41 5.68
C THR A 223 -0.22 7.11 4.62
N GLN A 224 1.05 7.35 4.92
CA GLN A 224 1.98 7.99 3.99
C GLN A 224 2.19 7.15 2.73
N TYR A 225 2.32 5.83 2.88
CA TYR A 225 2.46 4.92 1.74
C TYR A 225 1.23 4.93 0.84
N LEU A 226 0.03 4.83 1.41
CA LEU A 226 -1.22 4.86 0.63
C LEU A 226 -1.39 6.19 -0.11
N ALA A 227 -1.18 7.32 0.57
CA ALA A 227 -1.24 8.64 -0.05
C ALA A 227 -0.22 8.79 -1.19
N ARG A 228 0.97 8.20 -1.03
CA ARG A 228 1.98 8.22 -2.07
C ARG A 228 1.62 7.34 -3.25
N LEU A 229 1.06 6.15 -3.00
CA LEU A 229 0.64 5.25 -4.06
C LEU A 229 -0.51 5.86 -4.88
N VAL A 230 -1.40 6.62 -4.24
CA VAL A 230 -2.38 7.49 -4.91
C VAL A 230 -1.67 8.46 -5.85
N ALA A 231 -0.76 9.30 -5.36
CA ALA A 231 -0.06 10.29 -6.19
C ALA A 231 0.68 9.65 -7.38
N LEU A 232 1.37 8.53 -7.14
CA LEU A 232 2.04 7.76 -8.19
C LEU A 232 1.06 7.20 -9.23
N SER A 233 -0.15 6.80 -8.83
CA SER A 233 -1.18 6.32 -9.75
C SER A 233 -1.78 7.41 -10.65
N GLU A 234 -1.67 8.68 -10.24
CA GLU A 234 -2.06 9.84 -11.05
C GLU A 234 -0.96 10.23 -12.05
N GLU A 235 0.30 10.08 -11.65
CA GLU A 235 1.48 10.45 -12.44
C GLU A 235 1.90 9.39 -13.46
N HIS A 236 1.69 8.10 -13.16
CA HIS A 236 2.20 7.00 -13.96
C HIS A 236 1.14 5.94 -14.27
N HIS A 237 1.33 5.24 -15.38
CA HIS A 237 0.47 4.14 -15.77
C HIS A 237 0.48 3.00 -14.75
N TRP A 238 -0.69 2.41 -14.52
CA TRP A 238 -0.86 1.28 -13.60
C TRP A 238 0.08 0.09 -13.85
N ALA A 239 0.43 -0.14 -15.13
CA ALA A 239 1.38 -1.17 -15.54
C ALA A 239 2.80 -0.98 -14.97
N VAL A 240 3.16 0.22 -14.52
CA VAL A 240 4.42 0.53 -13.81
C VAL A 240 4.20 0.49 -12.30
N ILE A 241 3.10 1.08 -11.82
CA ILE A 241 2.84 1.23 -10.39
C ILE A 241 2.62 -0.09 -9.67
N LEU A 242 1.96 -1.06 -10.31
CA LEU A 242 1.72 -2.34 -9.66
C LEU A 242 3.01 -3.16 -9.50
N PRO A 243 3.87 -3.36 -10.51
CA PRO A 243 5.20 -3.94 -10.31
C PRO A 243 6.03 -3.21 -9.26
N TYR A 244 5.97 -1.87 -9.24
CA TYR A 244 6.62 -1.06 -8.21
C TYR A 244 6.11 -1.43 -6.81
N HIS A 245 4.79 -1.46 -6.60
CA HIS A 245 4.19 -1.84 -5.33
C HIS A 245 4.64 -3.24 -4.87
N ILE A 246 4.63 -4.23 -5.76
CA ILE A 246 5.02 -5.62 -5.44
C ILE A 246 6.50 -5.68 -5.02
N ALA A 247 7.39 -5.07 -5.80
CA ALA A 247 8.82 -5.06 -5.50
C ALA A 247 9.13 -4.26 -4.23
N PHE A 248 8.50 -3.09 -4.06
CA PHE A 248 8.62 -2.25 -2.87
C PHE A 248 8.15 -3.02 -1.63
N HIS A 249 6.97 -3.63 -1.67
CA HIS A 249 6.42 -4.37 -0.54
C HIS A 249 7.33 -5.53 -0.11
N ARG A 250 7.91 -6.29 -1.06
CA ARG A 250 8.87 -7.36 -0.75
C ARG A 250 10.10 -6.83 0.00
N ALA A 251 10.65 -5.70 -0.43
CA ALA A 251 11.79 -5.09 0.23
C ALA A 251 11.42 -4.65 1.66
N ARG A 252 10.23 -4.08 1.86
CA ARG A 252 9.78 -3.58 3.18
C ARG A 252 9.36 -4.67 4.16
N ILE A 253 8.93 -5.83 3.67
CA ILE A 253 8.65 -6.99 4.54
C ILE A 253 9.89 -7.37 5.37
N GLU A 254 11.09 -7.33 4.78
CA GLU A 254 12.33 -7.63 5.51
C GLU A 254 12.65 -6.59 6.60
N GLU A 255 12.30 -5.32 6.37
CA GLU A 255 12.41 -4.26 7.38
C GLU A 255 11.42 -4.46 8.52
N MET A 256 10.18 -4.82 8.21
CA MET A 256 9.15 -5.09 9.22
C MET A 256 9.49 -6.28 10.11
N LYS A 257 10.15 -7.32 9.58
CA LYS A 257 10.67 -8.43 10.40
C LYS A 257 11.63 -7.97 11.49
N ARG A 258 12.29 -6.83 11.29
CA ARG A 258 13.18 -6.18 12.27
C ARG A 258 12.46 -5.14 13.15
N GLY A 259 11.14 -4.96 12.97
CA GLY A 259 10.35 -3.92 13.64
C GLY A 259 10.56 -2.51 13.06
N ASP A 260 11.21 -2.38 11.90
CA ASP A 260 11.41 -1.09 11.25
C ASP A 260 10.30 -0.84 10.22
N TYR A 261 9.46 0.16 10.51
CA TYR A 261 8.38 0.60 9.62
C TYR A 261 8.71 1.90 8.89
N SER A 262 9.86 2.53 9.16
CA SER A 262 10.20 3.86 8.65
C SER A 262 10.37 3.89 7.13
N GLY A 263 10.74 2.76 6.52
CA GLY A 263 10.91 2.62 5.09
C GLY A 263 9.63 2.77 4.27
N TRP A 264 8.47 2.43 4.84
CA TRP A 264 7.17 2.52 4.16
C TRP A 264 6.77 3.96 3.82
N ALA A 265 7.28 4.94 4.58
CA ALA A 265 7.07 6.36 4.33
C ALA A 265 7.87 6.91 3.13
N ARG A 266 8.91 6.18 2.69
CA ARG A 266 9.90 6.67 1.73
C ARG A 266 9.65 6.09 0.35
N VAL A 267 9.79 6.94 -0.68
CA VAL A 267 9.70 6.50 -2.08
C VAL A 267 11.04 5.90 -2.48
N ASP A 268 10.98 4.71 -3.07
CA ASP A 268 12.15 4.12 -3.72
C ASP A 268 12.24 4.64 -5.16
N VAL A 269 12.84 5.82 -5.31
CA VAL A 269 12.91 6.52 -6.62
C VAL A 269 13.73 5.71 -7.62
N GLU A 270 14.79 5.03 -7.18
CA GLU A 270 15.63 4.19 -8.04
C GLU A 270 14.83 3.01 -8.60
N LEU A 271 14.05 2.34 -7.75
CA LEU A 271 13.15 1.27 -8.19
C LEU A 271 12.11 1.77 -9.18
N LEU A 272 11.51 2.93 -8.94
CA LEU A 272 10.50 3.52 -9.83
C LEU A 272 11.09 3.89 -11.20
N VAL A 273 12.23 4.58 -11.24
CA VAL A 273 12.92 4.98 -12.48
C VAL A 273 13.28 3.75 -13.30
N ARG A 274 13.87 2.73 -12.66
CA ARG A 274 14.22 1.47 -13.35
C ARG A 274 13.00 0.82 -14.00
N LEU A 275 11.85 0.80 -13.32
CA LEU A 275 10.62 0.21 -13.87
C LEU A 275 10.00 1.03 -15.00
N ILE A 276 10.15 2.36 -14.96
CA ILE A 276 9.74 3.24 -16.07
C ILE A 276 10.60 2.94 -17.30
N GLU A 277 11.93 2.93 -17.15
CA GLU A 277 12.88 2.65 -18.25
C GLU A 277 12.67 1.26 -18.84
N GLU A 278 12.48 0.24 -18.00
CA GLU A 278 12.18 -1.12 -18.44
C GLU A 278 10.91 -1.16 -19.29
N ARG A 279 9.89 -0.39 -18.90
CA ARG A 279 8.63 -0.36 -19.61
C ARG A 279 8.70 0.37 -20.95
N GLU A 280 9.46 1.45 -21.03
CA GLU A 280 9.73 2.16 -22.28
C GLU A 280 10.49 1.26 -23.27
N ARG A 281 11.52 0.56 -22.79
CA ARG A 281 12.26 -0.42 -23.59
C ARG A 281 11.34 -1.53 -24.15
N GLU A 282 10.43 -2.08 -23.34
CA GLU A 282 9.44 -3.06 -23.82
C GLU A 282 8.48 -2.50 -24.88
N ALA A 283 8.19 -1.19 -24.85
CA ALA A 283 7.36 -0.55 -25.87
C ALA A 283 8.13 -0.42 -27.20
N ASP A 284 9.37 0.05 -27.14
CA ASP A 284 10.23 0.20 -28.32
C ASP A 284 10.50 -1.15 -29.01
N GLU A 285 10.74 -2.21 -28.23
CA GLU A 285 10.93 -3.56 -28.76
C GLU A 285 9.68 -4.08 -29.49
N ARG A 286 8.50 -3.83 -28.93
CA ARG A 286 7.21 -4.22 -29.55
C ARG A 286 6.97 -3.45 -30.84
N ASP A 287 7.26 -2.15 -30.86
CA ASP A 287 7.13 -1.30 -32.04
C ASP A 287 8.13 -1.70 -33.14
N ALA A 288 9.37 -1.99 -32.78
CA ALA A 288 10.39 -2.51 -33.70
C ALA A 288 9.96 -3.85 -34.31
N HIS A 289 9.42 -4.76 -33.50
CA HIS A 289 8.92 -6.05 -33.96
C HIS A 289 7.69 -5.90 -34.88
N ALA A 290 6.77 -4.99 -34.56
CA ALA A 290 5.63 -4.68 -35.44
C ALA A 290 6.10 -4.15 -36.80
N ARG A 291 7.07 -3.23 -36.82
CA ARG A 291 7.67 -2.69 -38.07
C ARG A 291 8.34 -3.78 -38.90
N ARG A 292 9.05 -4.73 -38.28
CA ARG A 292 9.66 -5.87 -38.98
C ARG A 292 8.61 -6.79 -39.62
N ARG A 293 7.52 -7.08 -38.90
CA ARG A 293 6.39 -7.87 -39.43
C ARG A 293 5.72 -7.19 -40.62
N SER A 294 5.52 -5.87 -40.56
CA SER A 294 4.92 -5.12 -41.68
C SER A 294 5.78 -5.08 -42.93
N ARG A 295 7.12 -5.15 -42.81
CA ARG A 295 8.04 -5.18 -43.96
C ARG A 295 8.15 -6.55 -44.64
N SER A 296 7.65 -7.60 -43.99
CA SER A 296 7.76 -8.99 -44.49
C SER A 296 6.49 -9.46 -45.22
N ARG A 297 5.48 -8.57 -45.34
CA ARG A 297 4.25 -8.79 -46.08
C ARG A 297 4.27 -7.95 -47.34
#